data_AF-A0A933RH15-F1
#
_entry.id   AF-A0A933RH15-F1
#
_cell.length_a   1.000
_cell.length_b   1.000
_cell.length_c   1.000
_cell.angle_alpha   90.00
_cell.angle_beta   90.00
_cell.angle_gamma   90.00
#
_symmetry.space_group_name_H-M   'P 1'
#
loop_
_entity.id
_entity.type
_entity.pdbx_description
1 polymer ?
#
loop_
_entity_poly.entity_id
_entity_poly.type
_entity_poly.pdbx_seq_one_letter_code
_entity_poly.pdbx_strand_id
1 'polypeptide(L)' 'METVLQLVQIAISVVLIFLILMHSGKDAGLSGAFGVGTGQGSLGGGSLVERNLSRWTVAFAILFVVNTIVLLKL' A
#
# COMPACT_ATOMS: atom_id res chain seq x y z
N MET A 1 22.16 18.28 -0.43
CA MET A 1 20.98 17.84 0.35
C MET A 1 19.81 17.46 -0.55
N GLU A 2 19.55 18.18 -1.65
CA GLU A 2 18.43 17.88 -2.57
C GLU A 2 18.50 16.47 -3.19
N THR A 3 19.68 16.04 -3.62
CA THR A 3 19.88 14.69 -4.19
C THR A 3 19.52 13.58 -3.20
N VAL A 4 19.76 13.79 -1.90
CA VAL A 4 19.40 12.82 -0.86
C VAL A 4 17.89 12.74 -0.71
N LEU A 5 17.19 13.88 -0.71
CA LEU A 5 15.72 13.92 -0.64
C LEU A 5 15.07 13.30 -1.88
N GLN A 6 15.66 13.47 -3.06
CA GLN A 6 15.22 12.84 -4.31
C GLN A 6 15.38 11.31 -4.26
N LEU A 7 16.52 10.81 -3.79
CA LEU A 7 16.74 9.37 -3.63
C LEU A 7 15.77 8.76 -2.62
N VAL A 8 15.53 9.45 -1.51
CA VAL A 8 14.52 9.06 -0.51
C VAL A 8 13.12 9.03 -1.12
N GLN A 9 12.76 10.04 -1.93
CA GLN A 9 11.47 10.10 -2.61
C GLN A 9 11.26 8.88 -3.54
N ILE A 10 12.28 8.54 -4.33
CA ILE A 10 12.23 7.38 -5.23
C ILE A 10 12.04 6.09 -4.41
N ALA A 11 12.79 5.92 -3.32
CA ALA A 11 12.67 4.74 -2.47
C ALA A 11 11.26 4.62 -1.84
N ILE A 12 10.71 5.71 -1.31
CA ILE A 12 9.34 5.74 -0.76
C ILE A 12 8.31 5.40 -1.83
N SER A 13 8.51 5.88 -3.07
CA SER A 13 7.60 5.59 -4.20
C SER A 13 7.54 4.10 -4.51
N VAL A 14 8.70 3.44 -4.57
CA VAL A 14 8.79 1.99 -4.81
C VAL A 14 8.09 1.21 -3.70
N VAL A 15 8.33 1.57 -2.44
CA VAL A 15 7.67 0.93 -1.29
C VAL A 15 6.15 1.13 -1.33
N LEU A 16 5.68 2.33 -1.65
CA LEU A 16 4.25 2.60 -1.77
C LEU A 16 3.58 1.79 -2.87
N ILE A 17 4.18 1.73 -4.06
CA ILE A 17 3.66 0.91 -5.16
C ILE A 17 3.54 -0.55 -4.71
N PHE A 18 4.59 -1.08 -4.07
CA PHE A 18 4.56 -2.45 -3.55
C PHE A 18 3.44 -2.67 -2.52
N LEU A 19 3.30 -1.78 -1.53
CA LEU A 19 2.24 -1.85 -0.52
C LEU A 19 0.84 -1.78 -1.12
N ILE A 20 0.63 -0.95 -2.15
CA ILE A 20 -0.65 -0.85 -2.86
C ILE A 20 -0.95 -2.13 -3.64
N LEU A 21 0.03 -2.68 -4.36
CA LEU A 21 -0.16 -3.94 -5.11
C LEU A 21 -0.50 -5.11 -4.19
N MET A 22 0.05 -5.15 -2.98
CA MET A 22 -0.30 -6.15 -1.97
C MET A 22 -1.78 -6.09 -1.54
N HIS A 23 -2.47 -4.95 -1.68
CA HIS A 23 -3.92 -4.88 -1.44
C HIS A 23 -4.72 -5.60 -2.54
N SER A 24 -4.23 -5.61 -3.78
CA SER A 24 -4.93 -6.19 -4.93
C SER A 24 -4.75 -7.70 -5.07
N GLY A 25 -3.72 -8.27 -4.43
CA GLY A 25 -3.41 -9.70 -4.54
C GLY A 25 -4.47 -10.65 -3.96
N LYS A 26 -5.34 -10.17 -3.07
CA LYS A 26 -6.40 -10.98 -2.46
C LYS A 26 -7.50 -11.38 -3.45
N ASP A 27 -7.85 -10.48 -4.36
CA ASP A 27 -8.99 -10.67 -5.27
C ASP A 27 -8.56 -11.14 -6.67
N ALA A 28 -7.25 -11.29 -6.91
CA ALA A 28 -6.67 -11.64 -8.22
C ALA A 28 -6.53 -13.15 -8.51
N GLY A 29 -6.88 -14.04 -7.57
CA GLY A 29 -6.78 -15.50 -7.74
C GLY A 29 -7.98 -16.14 -8.47
N LEU A 30 -7.84 -17.40 -8.90
CA LEU A 30 -8.91 -18.21 -9.53
C LEU A 30 -10.24 -18.19 -8.75
N SER A 31 -10.18 -18.13 -7.41
CA SER A 31 -11.36 -18.01 -6.53
C SER A 31 -12.12 -16.69 -6.73
N GLY A 32 -11.40 -15.57 -6.93
CA GLY A 32 -11.98 -14.25 -7.23
C GLY A 32 -12.40 -14.11 -8.70
N ALA A 33 -11.66 -14.72 -9.63
CA ALA A 33 -11.93 -14.65 -11.06
C ALA A 33 -13.10 -15.54 -11.53
N PHE A 34 -13.34 -16.67 -10.85
CA PHE A 34 -14.41 -17.61 -11.23
C PHE A 34 -15.56 -17.66 -10.23
N GLY A 35 -15.49 -16.98 -9.08
CA GLY A 35 -16.56 -16.95 -8.07
C GLY A 35 -16.90 -18.33 -7.46
N VAL A 36 -16.16 -19.39 -7.81
CA VAL A 36 -16.33 -20.76 -7.33
C VAL A 36 -15.25 -21.01 -6.28
N GLY A 37 -15.55 -20.63 -5.04
CA GLY A 37 -14.59 -20.65 -3.94
C GLY A 37 -15.25 -20.60 -2.58
N THR A 38 -15.87 -21.72 -2.22
CA THR A 38 -16.09 -22.23 -0.85
C THR A 38 -16.38 -21.23 0.27
N GLY A 39 -17.63 -21.25 0.74
CA GLY A 39 -17.90 -21.13 2.17
C GLY A 39 -18.17 -19.70 2.65
N GLN A 40 -19.43 -19.50 3.04
CA GLN A 40 -19.84 -18.76 4.23
C GLN A 40 -18.69 -18.11 5.02
N GLY A 41 -18.59 -16.80 4.89
CA GLY A 41 -17.60 -16.00 5.62
C GLY A 41 -17.99 -14.53 5.71
N SER A 42 -19.28 -14.23 5.92
CA SER A 42 -19.69 -12.95 6.52
C SER A 42 -19.25 -12.92 7.99
N LEU A 43 -17.95 -12.93 8.26
CA LEU A 43 -17.41 -12.84 9.63
C LEU A 43 -16.22 -11.88 9.68
N GLY A 44 -16.57 -10.59 9.65
CA GLY A 44 -15.99 -9.52 10.43
C GLY A 44 -14.56 -9.72 10.94
N GLY A 45 -13.61 -9.28 10.12
CA GLY A 45 -12.21 -9.18 10.52
C GLY A 45 -11.35 -9.31 9.30
N GLY A 46 -11.29 -8.25 8.47
CA GLY A 46 -10.19 -8.11 7.51
C GLY A 46 -8.93 -8.49 8.24
N SER A 47 -8.23 -9.52 7.72
CA SER A 47 -7.15 -10.22 8.41
C SER A 47 -6.30 -9.19 9.15
N LEU A 48 -5.82 -9.46 10.36
CA LEU A 48 -4.94 -8.51 11.07
C LEU A 48 -3.85 -7.96 10.13
N VAL A 49 -3.43 -8.77 9.15
CA VAL A 49 -2.57 -8.37 8.02
C VAL A 49 -3.15 -7.23 7.17
N GLU A 50 -4.40 -7.28 6.70
CA GLU A 50 -5.03 -6.21 5.89
C GLU A 50 -5.08 -4.88 6.65
N ARG A 51 -5.54 -4.91 7.90
CA ARG A 51 -5.63 -3.70 8.73
C ARG A 51 -4.24 -3.11 8.98
N ASN A 52 -3.24 -3.96 9.17
CA ASN A 52 -1.85 -3.52 9.29
C ASN A 52 -1.32 -2.97 7.96
N LEU A 53 -1.60 -3.62 6.83
CA LEU A 53 -1.13 -3.21 5.51
C LEU A 53 -1.70 -1.84 5.11
N SER A 54 -2.98 -1.59 5.39
CA SER A 54 -3.58 -0.26 5.17
C SER A 54 -2.94 0.80 6.05
N ARG A 55 -2.68 0.50 7.34
CA ARG A 55 -2.02 1.45 8.26
C ARG A 55 -0.60 1.79 7.80
N TRP A 56 0.18 0.80 7.34
CA TRP A 56 1.50 1.03 6.78
C TRP A 56 1.42 1.85 5.49
N THR A 57 0.49 1.54 4.59
CA THR A 57 0.31 2.30 3.35
C THR A 57 -0.03 3.76 3.62
N VAL A 58 -0.94 4.02 4.55
CA VAL A 58 -1.28 5.39 4.97
C VAL A 58 -0.07 6.11 5.56
N ALA A 59 0.70 5.45 6.43
CA ALA A 59 1.90 6.04 7.01
C ALA A 59 2.94 6.43 5.95
N PHE A 60 3.23 5.53 5.00
CA PHE A 60 4.14 5.82 3.89
C PHE A 60 3.59 6.87 2.92
N ALA A 61 2.27 6.92 2.72
CA ALA A 61 1.64 7.92 1.85
C ALA A 61 1.77 9.33 2.43
N ILE A 62 1.57 9.48 3.73
CA ILE A 62 1.81 10.75 4.43
C ILE A 62 3.29 11.14 4.31
N LEU A 63 4.21 10.20 4.55
CA LEU A 63 5.65 10.46 4.46
C LEU A 63 6.06 10.89 3.04
N PHE A 64 5.51 10.25 2.01
CA PHE A 64 5.69 10.64 0.61
C PHE A 64 5.25 12.08 0.35
N VAL A 65 4.05 12.46 0.79
CA VAL A 65 3.53 13.82 0.59
C VAL A 65 4.38 14.85 1.33
N VAL A 66 4.76 14.57 2.58
CA VAL A 66 5.65 15.45 3.36
C VAL A 66 7.00 15.64 2.66
N ASN A 67 7.64 14.55 2.21
CA ASN A 67 8.91 14.65 1.49
C ASN A 67 8.76 15.37 0.14
N THR A 68 7.63 15.18 -0.55
CA THR A 68 7.29 15.93 -1.78
C THR A 68 7.22 17.43 -1.52
N ILE A 69 6.54 17.86 -0.45
CA ILE A 69 6.40 19.28 -0.09
C ILE A 69 7.76 19.89 0.27
N VAL A 70 8.60 19.17 1.03
CA VAL A 70 9.96 19.63 1.38
C VAL A 70 10.85 19.77 0.14
N LEU A 71 10.68 18.87 -0.82
CA LEU A 71 11.45 18.85 -2.07
C LEU A 71 10.96 19.93 -3.05
N LEU A 72 9.66 20.22 -3.04
CA LEU A 72 9.03 21.36 -3.70
C LEU A 72 9.39 22.65 -2.96
N LYS A 73 10.70 22.97 -2.92
CA LYS A 73 11.23 24.21 -2.36
C LYS A 73 10.40 25.40 -2.84
N LEU A 74 9.51 25.88 -1.97
CA LEU A 74 8.94 27.22 -2.08
C LEU A 74 10.05 28.26 -1.87
#